data_AF-A0A286TXU2-F1
#
_entry.id   AF-A0A286TXU2-F1
#
_cell.length_a   1.000
_cell.length_b   1.000
_cell.length_c   1.000
_cell.angle_alpha   90.00
_cell.angle_beta   90.00
_cell.angle_gamma   90.00
#
_symmetry.space_group_name_H-M   'P 1'
#
loop_
_entity.id
_entity.type
_entity.pdbx_description
1 polymer ?
#
loop_
_entity_poly.entity_id
_entity_poly.type
_entity_poly.pdbx_seq_one_letter_code
_entity_poly.pdbx_strand_id
1 'polypeptide(L)'
;MKTIKKISITLLCILVITTSAISYVSKNRNVFGGEIDVHGSVVTRAIMGQIGLHMAEIMDAILKGDSATVTKEAKKIAEISGSIMNEFFPKDGQVGRKFKVSDKSMKEKFEKFVQIIFDNSRNMVATSKEGDLSGAYESFDDLFRNACLACHKTTRDDWLDLVP
;
A
#
# COMPACT_ATOMS: atom_id res chain seq x y z
N MET A 1 13.67 31.33 -34.88
CA MET A 1 14.36 30.34 -34.00
C MET A 1 14.89 30.87 -32.65
N LYS A 2 14.70 32.14 -32.26
CA LYS A 2 15.18 32.66 -30.95
C LYS A 2 14.22 32.39 -29.77
N THR A 3 12.92 32.24 -30.05
CA THR A 3 11.86 32.03 -29.05
C THR A 3 11.79 30.59 -28.53
N ILE A 4 12.00 29.59 -29.39
CA ILE A 4 11.98 28.17 -29.00
C ILE A 4 13.15 27.83 -28.05
N LYS A 5 14.35 28.39 -28.30
CA LYS A 5 15.51 28.22 -27.40
C LYS A 5 15.29 28.84 -26.02
N LYS A 6 14.54 29.95 -25.91
CA LYS A 6 14.22 30.57 -24.62
C LYS A 6 13.26 29.70 -23.80
N ILE A 7 12.23 29.13 -24.45
CA ILE A 7 11.25 28.27 -23.77
C ILE A 7 11.90 27.00 -23.21
N SER A 8 12.82 26.37 -23.96
CA SER A 8 13.55 25.18 -23.47
C SER A 8 14.48 25.48 -22.29
N ILE A 9 15.10 26.66 -22.23
CA ILE A 9 15.98 27.05 -21.12
C ILE A 9 15.16 27.36 -19.87
N THR A 10 14.01 28.03 -20.01
CA THR A 10 13.13 28.33 -18.87
C THR A 10 12.53 27.06 -18.24
N LEU A 11 12.16 26.07 -19.06
CA LEU A 11 11.66 24.78 -18.58
C LEU A 11 12.72 23.97 -17.82
N LEU A 12 13.99 24.05 -18.25
CA LEU A 12 15.10 23.34 -17.60
C LEU A 12 15.41 23.95 -16.22
N CYS A 13 15.28 25.26 -16.04
CA CYS A 13 15.51 25.93 -14.75
C CYS A 13 14.43 25.59 -13.70
N ILE A 14 13.17 25.41 -14.10
CA ILE A 14 12.08 25.04 -13.18
C ILE A 14 12.24 23.60 -12.66
N LEU A 15 12.79 22.70 -13.48
CA LEU A 15 13.12 21.32 -13.08
C LEU A 15 14.26 21.24 -12.05
N VAL A 16 15.25 22.14 -12.11
CA VAL A 16 16.36 22.17 -11.14
C VAL A 16 15.91 22.74 -9.78
N ILE A 17 14.97 23.69 -9.75
CA ILE A 17 14.45 24.28 -8.51
C ILE A 17 13.52 23.29 -7.78
N THR A 18 12.73 22.50 -8.51
CA THR A 18 11.84 21.49 -7.89
C THR A 18 12.60 20.27 -7.34
N THR A 19 13.67 19.82 -8.01
CA THR A 19 14.52 18.71 -7.50
C THR A 19 15.37 19.11 -6.29
N SER A 20 15.78 20.38 -6.18
CA SER A 20 16.50 20.88 -5.01
C SER A 20 15.61 21.10 -3.79
N ALA A 21 14.33 21.47 -3.96
CA ALA A 21 13.36 21.54 -2.87
C ALA A 21 13.08 20.15 -2.24
N ILE A 22 12.98 19.10 -3.07
CA ILE A 22 12.80 17.72 -2.61
C ILE A 22 14.07 17.21 -1.89
N SER A 23 15.25 17.64 -2.35
CA SER A 23 16.53 17.28 -1.71
C SER A 23 16.79 18.02 -0.39
N TYR A 24 16.24 19.23 -0.20
CA TYR A 24 16.42 20.01 1.03
C TYR A 24 15.54 19.50 2.19
N VAL A 25 14.36 18.96 1.90
CA VAL A 25 13.53 18.25 2.90
C VAL A 25 14.25 17.00 3.44
N SER A 26 15.10 16.36 2.63
CA SER A 26 15.88 15.20 3.05
C SER A 26 17.02 15.54 4.03
N LYS A 27 17.53 16.78 4.04
CA LYS A 27 18.74 17.14 4.79
C LYS A 27 18.51 17.72 6.18
N ASN A 28 17.25 17.94 6.58
CA ASN A 28 16.92 18.49 7.91
C ASN A 28 16.37 17.42 8.89
N ARG A 29 16.98 16.22 8.88
CA ARG A 29 16.75 15.17 9.89
C ARG A 29 17.75 15.28 11.04
N ASN A 30 17.82 16.43 11.69
CA ASN A 30 18.39 16.57 13.02
C ASN A 30 17.56 17.62 13.75
N VAL A 31 17.23 17.34 15.02
CA VAL A 31 16.33 18.10 15.91
C VAL A 31 14.86 17.64 15.86
N PHE A 32 14.58 16.46 16.40
CA PHE A 32 13.87 16.27 17.68
C PHE A 32 13.97 14.80 18.09
N GLY A 33 14.44 14.54 19.31
CA GLY A 33 14.70 13.20 19.83
C GLY A 33 13.42 12.41 20.12
N GLY A 34 12.96 11.65 19.14
CA GLY A 34 12.17 10.44 19.33
C GLY A 34 12.86 9.33 18.56
N GLU A 35 12.92 8.12 19.13
CA GLU A 35 13.41 6.92 18.43
C GLU A 35 12.78 6.86 17.03
N ILE A 36 13.61 7.04 16.00
CA ILE A 36 13.16 6.83 14.64
C ILE A 36 13.07 5.32 14.47
N ASP A 37 11.85 4.80 14.51
CA ASP A 37 11.51 3.45 14.07
C ASP A 37 11.75 3.35 12.55
N VAL A 38 13.01 3.15 12.17
CA VAL A 38 13.46 3.09 10.75
C VAL A 38 13.23 1.71 10.13
N HIS A 39 13.16 0.66 10.94
CA HIS A 39 13.26 -0.72 10.45
C HIS A 39 11.89 -1.40 10.29
N GLY A 40 10.90 -1.09 11.13
CA GLY A 40 9.54 -1.62 10.99
C GLY A 40 8.66 -0.76 10.08
N SER A 41 8.81 0.56 10.12
CA SER A 41 7.87 1.48 9.44
C SER A 41 8.07 1.59 7.92
N VAL A 42 9.30 1.41 7.40
CA VAL A 42 9.61 1.59 5.97
C VAL A 42 9.15 0.39 5.15
N VAL A 43 9.49 -0.83 5.58
CA VAL A 43 9.09 -2.07 4.88
C VAL A 43 7.58 -2.25 4.92
N THR A 44 6.96 -2.10 6.09
CA THR A 44 5.50 -2.11 6.23
C THR A 44 4.83 -1.07 5.34
N ARG A 45 5.35 0.17 5.28
CA ARG A 45 4.79 1.21 4.42
C ARG A 45 4.98 0.89 2.93
N ALA A 46 6.11 0.29 2.55
CA ALA A 46 6.34 -0.14 1.18
C ALA A 46 5.35 -1.22 0.76
N ILE A 47 5.18 -2.27 1.57
CA ILE A 47 4.21 -3.35 1.32
C ILE A 47 2.79 -2.82 1.24
N MET A 48 2.38 -1.99 2.20
CA MET A 48 1.03 -1.41 2.20
C MET A 48 0.83 -0.44 1.04
N GLY A 49 1.87 0.29 0.63
CA GLY A 49 1.85 1.13 -0.56
C GLY A 49 1.67 0.33 -1.85
N GLN A 50 2.35 -0.82 -1.98
CA GLN A 50 2.18 -1.73 -3.11
C GLN A 50 0.78 -2.33 -3.17
N ILE A 51 0.26 -2.80 -2.03
CA ILE A 51 -1.13 -3.30 -1.95
C ILE A 51 -2.11 -2.20 -2.35
N GLY A 52 -1.95 -0.98 -1.82
CA GLY A 52 -2.80 0.16 -2.16
C GLY A 52 -2.77 0.51 -3.66
N LEU A 53 -1.60 0.44 -4.30
CA LEU A 53 -1.46 0.64 -5.74
C LEU A 53 -2.26 -0.42 -6.53
N HIS A 54 -2.04 -1.70 -6.24
CA HIS A 54 -2.73 -2.78 -6.95
C HIS A 54 -4.24 -2.77 -6.70
N MET A 55 -4.70 -2.41 -5.51
CA MET A 55 -6.13 -2.22 -5.22
C MET A 55 -6.74 -1.12 -6.10
N ALA A 56 -6.04 0.01 -6.28
CA ALA A 56 -6.51 1.07 -7.17
C ALA A 56 -6.57 0.61 -8.64
N GLU A 57 -5.55 -0.12 -9.10
CA GLU A 57 -5.52 -0.67 -10.46
C GLU A 57 -6.63 -1.71 -10.70
N ILE A 58 -6.93 -2.57 -9.72
CA ILE A 58 -8.04 -3.53 -9.80
C ILE A 58 -9.38 -2.81 -9.92
N MET A 59 -9.63 -1.80 -9.08
CA MET A 59 -10.89 -1.04 -9.15
C MET A 59 -11.05 -0.34 -10.50
N ASP A 60 -10.00 0.34 -10.99
CA ASP A 60 -10.02 0.99 -12.29
C ASP A 60 -10.26 -0.03 -13.44
N ALA A 61 -9.64 -1.20 -13.35
CA ALA A 61 -9.84 -2.27 -14.33
C ALA A 61 -11.26 -2.86 -14.29
N ILE A 62 -11.85 -3.07 -13.10
CA ILE A 62 -13.25 -3.48 -12.95
C ILE A 62 -14.17 -2.46 -13.63
N LEU A 63 -13.97 -1.16 -13.35
CA LEU A 63 -14.79 -0.09 -13.93
C LEU A 63 -14.65 0.01 -15.47
N LYS A 64 -13.51 -0.40 -16.02
CA LYS A 64 -13.24 -0.40 -17.46
C LYS A 64 -13.65 -1.69 -18.17
N GLY A 65 -14.08 -2.72 -17.44
CA GLY A 65 -14.35 -4.03 -18.06
C GLY A 65 -13.09 -4.87 -18.34
N ASP A 66 -11.93 -4.51 -17.81
CA ASP A 66 -10.64 -5.12 -18.13
C ASP A 66 -10.33 -6.31 -17.19
N SER A 67 -10.87 -7.48 -17.54
CA SER A 67 -10.65 -8.72 -16.79
C SER A 67 -9.18 -9.15 -16.73
N ALA A 68 -8.38 -8.87 -17.77
CA ALA A 68 -6.99 -9.28 -17.81
C ALA A 68 -6.13 -8.51 -16.80
N THR A 69 -6.38 -7.20 -16.68
CA THR A 69 -5.73 -6.37 -15.66
C THR A 69 -6.19 -6.76 -14.24
N VAL A 70 -7.49 -7.03 -14.03
CA VAL A 70 -7.98 -7.55 -12.73
C VAL A 70 -7.24 -8.83 -12.34
N THR A 71 -7.17 -9.83 -13.24
CA THR A 71 -6.43 -11.08 -12.99
C THR A 71 -4.97 -10.80 -12.62
N LYS A 72 -4.29 -9.94 -13.38
CA LYS A 72 -2.85 -9.66 -13.20
C LYS A 72 -2.58 -9.00 -11.85
N GLU A 73 -3.32 -7.96 -11.51
CA GLU A 73 -3.05 -7.16 -10.31
C GLU A 73 -3.54 -7.88 -9.04
N ALA A 74 -4.67 -8.60 -9.09
CA ALA A 74 -5.12 -9.45 -7.97
C ALA A 74 -4.10 -10.57 -7.66
N LYS A 75 -3.47 -11.16 -8.69
CA LYS A 75 -2.40 -12.15 -8.50
C LYS A 75 -1.22 -11.57 -7.70
N LYS A 76 -0.81 -10.33 -7.99
CA LYS A 76 0.28 -9.67 -7.26
C LYS A 76 -0.09 -9.43 -5.80
N ILE A 77 -1.34 -9.05 -5.49
CA ILE A 77 -1.78 -8.92 -4.10
C ILE A 77 -1.71 -10.28 -3.39
N ALA A 78 -2.15 -11.37 -4.03
CA ALA A 78 -2.04 -12.70 -3.45
C ALA A 78 -0.58 -13.10 -3.17
N GLU A 79 0.34 -12.81 -4.10
CA GLU A 79 1.78 -13.05 -3.92
C GLU A 79 2.38 -12.23 -2.76
N ILE A 80 2.04 -10.94 -2.67
CA ILE A 80 2.49 -10.05 -1.57
C ILE A 80 1.92 -10.50 -0.22
N SER A 81 0.66 -10.96 -0.18
CA SER A 81 0.01 -11.35 1.08
C SER A 81 0.75 -12.48 1.82
N GLY A 82 1.40 -13.38 1.08
CA GLY A 82 2.22 -14.45 1.67
C GLY A 82 3.45 -13.97 2.43
N SER A 83 3.96 -12.75 2.17
CA SER A 83 5.12 -12.19 2.88
C SER A 83 4.73 -11.32 4.08
N ILE A 84 3.49 -10.81 4.12
CA ILE A 84 3.03 -9.86 5.13
C ILE A 84 3.31 -10.37 6.55
N MET A 85 2.97 -11.62 6.87
CA MET A 85 3.13 -12.14 8.23
C MET A 85 4.60 -12.19 8.69
N ASN A 86 5.53 -12.55 7.79
CA ASN A 86 6.94 -12.64 8.12
C ASN A 86 7.54 -11.25 8.37
N GLU A 87 7.15 -10.28 7.55
CA GLU A 87 7.62 -8.90 7.65
C GLU A 87 7.01 -8.20 8.87
N PHE A 88 5.73 -8.47 9.16
CA PHE A 88 4.97 -7.86 10.25
C PHE A 88 5.11 -8.60 11.59
N PHE A 89 5.73 -9.78 11.64
CA PHE A 89 5.98 -10.55 12.86
C PHE A 89 7.25 -11.43 12.71
N PRO A 90 8.45 -10.83 12.63
CA PRO A 90 9.68 -11.59 12.44
C PRO A 90 10.00 -12.42 13.69
N LYS A 91 10.54 -13.64 13.48
CA LYS A 91 10.86 -14.61 14.55
C LYS A 91 11.86 -14.08 15.57
N ASP A 92 12.74 -13.17 15.14
CA ASP A 92 13.89 -12.70 15.93
C ASP A 92 13.54 -11.48 16.80
N GLY A 93 12.25 -11.12 16.89
CA GLY A 93 11.76 -10.13 17.85
C GLY A 93 12.34 -8.73 17.62
N GLN A 94 11.96 -8.07 16.53
CA GLN A 94 12.31 -6.67 16.33
C GLN A 94 11.26 -5.77 17.03
N VAL A 95 11.71 -5.11 18.10
CA VAL A 95 10.96 -4.10 18.84
C VAL A 95 11.07 -2.77 18.09
N GLY A 96 9.95 -2.05 17.99
CA GLY A 96 9.87 -0.80 17.24
C GLY A 96 8.95 -0.96 16.04
N ARG A 97 7.65 -1.04 16.31
CA ARG A 97 6.65 -0.77 15.27
C ARG A 97 5.63 0.20 15.85
N LYS A 98 5.28 1.23 15.06
CA LYS A 98 4.20 2.18 15.35
C LYS A 98 2.79 1.55 15.42
N PHE A 99 2.67 0.25 15.20
CA PHE A 99 1.43 -0.50 15.27
C PHE A 99 1.30 -1.16 16.66
N LYS A 100 0.06 -1.25 17.18
CA LYS A 100 -0.26 -2.10 18.35
C LYS A 100 0.06 -3.61 18.12
N VAL A 101 0.54 -3.99 16.94
CA VAL A 101 0.86 -5.37 16.51
C VAL A 101 2.18 -5.92 17.08
N SER A 102 2.90 -5.21 17.94
CA SER A 102 3.99 -5.83 18.72
C SER A 102 3.48 -6.78 19.80
N ASP A 103 2.17 -6.72 20.10
CA ASP A 103 1.53 -7.67 20.99
C ASP A 103 1.35 -9.04 20.30
N LYS A 104 1.94 -10.09 20.86
CA LYS A 104 1.72 -11.47 20.40
C LYS A 104 0.22 -11.82 20.39
N SER A 105 -0.59 -11.20 21.24
CA SER A 105 -2.04 -11.36 21.28
C SER A 105 -2.73 -10.89 19.98
N MET A 106 -2.09 -10.00 19.21
CA MET A 106 -2.60 -9.46 17.96
C MET A 106 -2.20 -10.26 16.72
N LYS A 107 -1.26 -11.20 16.86
CA LYS A 107 -0.74 -11.99 15.74
C LYS A 107 -1.82 -12.80 15.05
N GLU A 108 -2.60 -13.57 15.81
CA GLU A 108 -3.70 -14.40 15.27
C GLU A 108 -4.77 -13.55 14.56
N LYS A 109 -5.05 -12.36 15.10
CA LYS A 109 -6.00 -11.43 14.49
C LYS A 109 -5.45 -10.87 13.17
N PHE A 110 -4.15 -10.61 13.11
CA PHE A 110 -3.48 -10.16 11.89
C PHE A 110 -3.42 -11.27 10.82
N GLU A 111 -3.16 -12.51 11.22
CA GLU A 111 -3.20 -13.68 10.33
C GLU A 111 -4.56 -13.82 9.66
N LYS A 112 -5.66 -13.61 10.40
CA LYS A 112 -7.02 -13.61 9.82
C LYS A 112 -7.20 -12.53 8.75
N PHE A 113 -6.72 -11.31 8.98
CA PHE A 113 -6.80 -10.25 7.96
C PHE A 113 -5.97 -10.59 6.72
N VAL A 114 -4.75 -11.12 6.89
CA VAL A 114 -3.90 -11.54 5.77
C VAL A 114 -4.54 -12.68 4.98
N GLN A 115 -5.18 -13.63 5.66
CA GLN A 115 -5.90 -14.73 5.01
C GLN A 115 -7.06 -14.20 4.14
N ILE A 116 -7.85 -13.25 4.65
CA ILE A 116 -8.94 -12.60 3.88
C ILE A 116 -8.37 -11.91 2.64
N ILE A 117 -7.21 -11.23 2.74
CA ILE A 117 -6.54 -10.61 1.58
C ILE A 117 -6.16 -11.67 0.55
N PHE A 118 -5.53 -12.76 0.99
CA PHE A 118 -5.08 -13.83 0.11
C PHE A 118 -6.26 -14.50 -0.62
N ASP A 119 -7.28 -14.93 0.13
CA ASP A 119 -8.41 -15.69 -0.41
C ASP A 119 -9.22 -14.85 -1.41
N ASN A 120 -9.57 -13.61 -1.04
CA ASN A 120 -10.30 -12.73 -1.95
C ASN A 120 -9.47 -12.34 -3.18
N SER A 121 -8.15 -12.17 -3.04
CA SER A 121 -7.28 -11.94 -4.20
C SER A 121 -7.27 -13.13 -5.15
N ARG A 122 -7.29 -14.36 -4.64
CA ARG A 122 -7.43 -15.57 -5.46
C ARG A 122 -8.81 -15.69 -6.10
N ASN A 123 -9.87 -15.32 -5.39
CA ASN A 123 -11.22 -15.31 -5.94
C ASN A 123 -11.34 -14.31 -7.08
N MET A 124 -10.80 -13.08 -6.94
CA MET A 124 -10.72 -12.10 -8.03
C MET A 124 -9.99 -12.67 -9.25
N VAL A 125 -8.89 -13.40 -9.06
CA VAL A 125 -8.19 -14.09 -10.16
C VAL A 125 -9.06 -15.14 -10.84
N ALA A 126 -9.83 -15.92 -10.08
CA ALA A 126 -10.69 -16.97 -10.63
C ALA A 126 -11.86 -16.39 -11.42
N THR A 127 -12.63 -15.48 -10.81
CA THR A 127 -13.83 -14.88 -11.43
C THR A 127 -13.48 -14.03 -12.65
N SER A 128 -12.41 -13.22 -12.57
CA SER A 128 -11.98 -12.41 -13.73
C SER A 128 -11.49 -13.26 -14.92
N LYS A 129 -10.89 -14.43 -14.69
CA LYS A 129 -10.55 -15.36 -15.79
C LYS A 129 -11.78 -15.91 -16.51
N GLU A 130 -12.90 -16.00 -15.82
CA GLU A 130 -14.19 -16.42 -16.36
C GLU A 130 -14.97 -15.24 -16.99
N GLY A 131 -14.41 -14.01 -16.93
CA GLY A 131 -15.07 -12.79 -17.38
C GLY A 131 -16.12 -12.26 -16.40
N ASP A 132 -16.21 -12.83 -15.20
CA ASP A 132 -17.12 -12.41 -14.15
C ASP A 132 -16.53 -11.25 -13.33
N LEU A 133 -16.73 -10.04 -13.83
CA LEU A 133 -16.30 -8.82 -13.14
C LEU A 133 -17.17 -8.45 -11.95
N SER A 134 -18.42 -8.94 -11.89
CA SER A 134 -19.28 -8.74 -10.73
C SER A 134 -18.75 -9.56 -9.55
N GLY A 135 -18.45 -10.85 -9.74
CA GLY A 135 -17.82 -11.68 -8.71
C GLY A 135 -16.41 -11.20 -8.34
N ALA A 136 -15.67 -10.64 -9.28
CA ALA A 136 -14.40 -9.97 -8.96
C ALA A 136 -14.61 -8.72 -8.07
N TYR A 137 -15.62 -7.91 -8.34
CA TYR A 137 -15.97 -6.76 -7.50
C TYR A 137 -16.45 -7.17 -6.11
N GLU A 138 -17.27 -8.21 -5.98
CA GLU A 138 -17.70 -8.73 -4.68
C GLU A 138 -16.50 -9.17 -3.83
N SER A 139 -15.55 -9.89 -4.43
CA SER A 139 -14.30 -10.28 -3.76
C SER A 139 -13.45 -9.08 -3.39
N PHE A 140 -13.39 -8.05 -4.26
CA PHE A 140 -12.70 -6.80 -3.98
C PHE A 140 -13.30 -6.06 -2.77
N ASP A 141 -14.63 -5.90 -2.72
CA ASP A 141 -15.34 -5.21 -1.64
C ASP A 141 -15.20 -5.96 -0.31
N ASP A 142 -15.30 -7.29 -0.34
CA ASP A 142 -15.09 -8.15 0.83
C ASP A 142 -13.67 -7.99 1.40
N LEU A 143 -12.64 -8.05 0.53
CA LEU A 143 -11.26 -7.77 0.91
C LEU A 143 -11.13 -6.39 1.55
N PHE A 144 -11.66 -5.35 0.90
CA PHE A 144 -11.54 -3.99 1.38
C PHE A 144 -12.18 -3.80 2.76
N ARG A 145 -13.41 -4.27 2.94
CA ARG A 145 -14.18 -4.08 4.19
C ARG A 145 -13.65 -4.95 5.32
N ASN A 146 -13.43 -6.24 5.05
CA ASN A 146 -13.19 -7.23 6.09
C ASN A 146 -11.72 -7.44 6.40
N ALA A 147 -10.80 -7.03 5.51
CA ALA A 147 -9.37 -6.97 5.82
C ALA A 147 -8.87 -5.53 5.98
N CYS A 148 -8.86 -4.71 4.92
CA CYS A 148 -8.17 -3.42 4.95
C CYS A 148 -8.79 -2.46 6.00
N LEU A 149 -10.11 -2.24 5.91
CA LEU A 149 -10.84 -1.35 6.81
C LEU A 149 -10.85 -1.88 8.26
N ALA A 150 -11.12 -3.17 8.45
CA ALA A 150 -11.16 -3.79 9.76
C ALA A 150 -9.78 -3.82 10.46
N CYS A 151 -8.71 -4.14 9.73
CA CYS A 151 -7.35 -4.16 10.24
C CYS A 151 -6.91 -2.75 10.65
N HIS A 152 -7.09 -1.77 9.77
CA HIS A 152 -6.71 -0.40 10.09
C HIS A 152 -7.51 0.17 11.27
N LYS A 153 -8.84 -0.03 11.34
CA LYS A 153 -9.64 0.37 12.51
C LYS A 153 -9.17 -0.27 13.82
N THR A 154 -8.66 -1.50 13.74
CA THR A 154 -8.19 -2.23 14.92
C THR A 154 -6.79 -1.78 15.35
N THR A 155 -5.92 -1.43 14.40
CA THR A 155 -4.47 -1.31 14.63
C THR A 155 -3.92 0.11 14.49
N ARG A 156 -4.72 1.03 13.92
CA ARG A 156 -4.35 2.42 13.64
C ARG A 156 -5.44 3.36 14.14
N ASP A 157 -5.19 3.98 15.28
CA ASP A 157 -6.11 4.94 15.88
C ASP A 157 -6.26 6.20 14.99
N ASP A 158 -5.28 6.50 14.11
CA ASP A 158 -5.18 7.71 13.29
C ASP A 158 -5.65 7.58 11.83
N TRP A 159 -6.18 6.41 11.42
CA TRP A 159 -6.36 6.14 9.99
C TRP A 159 -7.58 6.83 9.36
N LEU A 160 -8.66 6.99 10.12
CA LEU A 160 -9.87 7.69 9.69
C LEU A 160 -9.98 9.09 10.30
N ASP A 161 -8.95 9.55 11.02
CA ASP A 161 -8.78 10.96 11.36
C ASP A 161 -8.41 11.74 10.07
N LEU A 162 -9.35 11.76 9.14
CA LEU A 162 -9.57 12.90 8.28
C LEU A 162 -9.84 14.06 9.25
N VAL A 163 -8.77 14.79 9.53
CA VAL A 163 -8.61 16.05 10.31
C VAL A 163 -9.94 16.75 10.64
N PRO A 164 -10.17 17.22 11.89
CA PRO A 164 -11.26 18.16 12.18
C PRO A 164 -11.19 19.45 11.34
#